data_AF-M1KPH5-F1
#
_entry.id   AF-M1KPH5-F1
#
_cell.length_a   1.000
_cell.length_b   1.000
_cell.length_c   1.000
_cell.angle_alpha   90.00
_cell.angle_beta   90.00
_cell.angle_gamma   90.00
#
_symmetry.space_group_name_H-M   'P 1'
#
loop_
_entity.id
_entity.type
_entity.pdbx_description
1 polymer ?
#
loop_
_entity_poly.entity_id
_entity_poly.type
_entity_poly.pdbx_seq_one_letter_code
_entity_poly.pdbx_strand_id
1 'polypeptide(L)'
;MSSMLVTFLGNPLRIGERYIIKNPLLGAGAVYLDNIGNLQCPNAVLQHMSIPQFLGKGTPVVFIRKSESDYGDVVRLMTAVYIKFFVKTTKLCVDETVWKVNNEQLVVTGGNVGNENDIFKIEKTDLVIRGMKNVYRLLHCPSHLECKNIGSNFKNGYPRLVTVNDEKDFIPFVFIKA
;
A
#
# COMPACT_ATOMS: atom_id res chain seq x y z
N MET A 1 17.89 8.05 14.52
CA MET A 1 17.69 8.47 13.12
C MET A 1 16.95 7.36 12.40
N SER A 2 15.84 7.63 11.69
CA SER A 2 15.15 6.58 10.93
C SER A 2 15.83 6.32 9.57
N SER A 3 16.03 5.04 9.26
CA SER A 3 16.65 4.56 8.02
C SER A 3 15.81 4.88 6.78
N MET A 4 16.47 5.02 5.63
CA MET A 4 15.81 5.28 4.35
C MET A 4 15.10 4.02 3.84
N LEU A 5 13.92 4.20 3.24
CA LEU A 5 13.27 3.17 2.48
C LEU A 5 13.83 3.16 1.05
N VAL A 6 14.15 1.97 0.55
CA VAL A 6 14.68 1.79 -0.80
C VAL A 6 13.79 0.85 -1.61
N THR A 7 13.76 1.06 -2.91
CA THR A 7 13.08 0.22 -3.88
C THR A 7 13.76 -1.14 -4.01
N PHE A 8 13.12 -2.03 -4.76
CA PHE A 8 13.66 -3.33 -5.16
C PHE A 8 15.08 -3.24 -5.75
N LEU A 9 15.37 -2.19 -6.54
CA LEU A 9 16.67 -1.97 -7.17
C LEU A 9 17.68 -1.22 -6.26
N GLY A 10 17.31 -0.92 -5.01
CA GLY A 10 18.18 -0.23 -4.04
C GLY A 10 18.16 1.30 -4.13
N ASN A 11 17.37 1.89 -5.03
CA ASN A 11 17.22 3.34 -5.10
C ASN A 11 16.30 3.86 -3.98
N PRO A 12 16.56 5.02 -3.36
CA PRO A 12 15.66 5.62 -2.38
C PRO A 12 14.26 5.82 -2.94
N LEU A 13 13.25 5.49 -2.13
CA LEU A 13 11.86 5.81 -2.43
C LEU A 13 11.59 7.27 -2.04
N ARG A 14 10.88 8.02 -2.89
CA ARG A 14 10.63 9.45 -2.70
C ARG A 14 9.15 9.80 -2.66
N ILE A 15 8.80 10.77 -1.82
CA ILE A 15 7.47 11.36 -1.75
C ILE A 15 7.09 11.96 -3.10
N GLY A 16 5.86 11.72 -3.55
CA GLY A 16 5.35 12.26 -4.81
C GLY A 16 5.73 11.48 -6.07
N GLU A 17 6.68 10.54 -5.98
CA GLU A 17 7.01 9.63 -7.08
C GLU A 17 6.06 8.42 -7.12
N ARG A 18 6.04 7.74 -8.28
CA ARG A 18 5.13 6.63 -8.56
C ARG A 18 5.82 5.30 -8.38
N TYR A 19 5.14 4.38 -7.70
CA TYR A 19 5.66 3.03 -7.44
C TYR A 19 4.57 1.97 -7.61
N ILE A 20 4.96 0.80 -8.09
CA ILE A 20 4.15 -0.42 -7.96
C ILE A 20 4.49 -1.09 -6.63
N ILE A 21 3.47 -1.35 -5.82
CA ILE A 21 3.57 -2.22 -4.64
C ILE A 21 3.35 -3.65 -5.11
N LYS A 22 4.31 -4.55 -4.85
CA LYS A 22 4.23 -5.94 -5.27
C LYS A 22 4.54 -6.89 -4.13
N ASN A 23 3.73 -7.94 -3.99
CA ASN A 23 4.09 -9.07 -3.16
C ASN A 23 5.07 -9.98 -3.94
N PRO A 24 6.30 -10.22 -3.43
CA PRO A 24 7.33 -10.98 -4.13
C PRO A 24 7.16 -12.51 -4.05
N LEU A 25 6.20 -13.02 -3.29
CA LEU A 25 5.96 -14.46 -3.14
C LEU A 25 5.41 -15.08 -4.43
N LEU A 26 5.68 -16.38 -4.61
CA LEU A 26 5.05 -17.17 -5.68
C LEU A 26 3.53 -17.21 -5.50
N GLY A 27 2.79 -17.14 -6.60
CA GLY A 27 1.33 -17.17 -6.56
C GLY A 27 0.69 -15.80 -6.28
N ALA A 28 1.49 -14.80 -5.88
CA ALA A 28 1.05 -13.46 -5.57
C ALA A 28 1.44 -12.46 -6.67
N GLY A 29 0.84 -11.26 -6.61
CA GLY A 29 1.05 -10.22 -7.60
C GLY A 29 1.09 -8.81 -7.01
N ALA A 30 0.95 -7.85 -7.92
CA ALA A 30 0.95 -6.44 -7.58
C ALA A 30 -0.39 -5.98 -7.00
N VAL A 31 -0.35 -4.95 -6.17
CA VAL A 31 -1.54 -4.28 -5.66
C VAL A 31 -2.15 -3.42 -6.75
N TYR A 32 -3.48 -3.43 -6.84
CA TYR A 32 -4.23 -2.69 -7.85
C TYR A 32 -5.52 -2.09 -7.29
N LEU A 33 -6.00 -1.06 -7.99
CA LEU A 33 -7.26 -0.39 -7.72
C LEU A 33 -8.36 -1.03 -8.54
N ASP A 34 -9.51 -1.27 -7.93
CA ASP A 34 -10.71 -1.74 -8.61
C ASP A 34 -11.96 -1.01 -8.14
N ASN A 35 -13.03 -1.08 -8.93
CA ASN A 35 -14.33 -0.49 -8.60
C ASN A 35 -15.36 -1.59 -8.33
N ILE A 36 -15.50 -1.97 -7.07
CA ILE A 36 -16.45 -2.98 -6.65
C ILE A 36 -17.80 -2.32 -6.37
N GLY A 37 -18.82 -2.77 -7.10
CA GLY A 37 -20.18 -2.25 -7.01
C GLY A 37 -20.48 -1.10 -7.98
N ASN A 38 -19.60 -0.83 -8.95
CA ASN A 38 -19.77 0.22 -9.96
C ASN A 38 -20.11 1.60 -9.36
N LEU A 39 -19.37 1.98 -8.34
CA LEU A 39 -19.51 3.29 -7.69
C LEU A 39 -18.97 4.40 -8.60
N GLN A 40 -19.26 5.65 -8.24
CA GLN A 40 -18.75 6.81 -8.98
C GLN A 40 -17.22 6.86 -9.05
N CYS A 41 -16.55 6.48 -7.97
CA CYS A 41 -15.09 6.39 -7.91
C CYS A 41 -14.65 4.99 -7.45
N PRO A 42 -13.52 4.48 -7.96
CA PRO A 42 -13.01 3.18 -7.54
C PRO A 42 -12.69 3.15 -6.05
N ASN A 43 -13.12 2.08 -5.38
CA ASN A 43 -13.21 1.98 -3.93
C ASN A 43 -12.36 0.86 -3.31
N ALA A 44 -11.78 -0.04 -4.11
CA ALA A 44 -11.20 -1.29 -3.62
C ALA A 44 -9.68 -1.36 -3.82
N VAL A 45 -8.96 -1.75 -2.75
CA VAL A 45 -7.53 -2.08 -2.81
C VAL A 45 -7.37 -3.60 -2.84
N LEU A 46 -6.97 -4.12 -3.99
CA LEU A 46 -6.90 -5.55 -4.25
C LEU A 46 -5.47 -5.98 -4.57
N GLN A 47 -5.23 -7.28 -4.53
CA GLN A 47 -3.93 -7.87 -4.85
C GLN A 47 -4.06 -8.89 -5.98
N HIS A 48 -3.28 -8.75 -7.05
CA HIS A 48 -3.24 -9.78 -8.08
C HIS A 48 -2.76 -11.12 -7.51
N MET A 49 -3.23 -12.21 -8.11
CA MET A 49 -2.84 -13.59 -7.79
C MET A 49 -2.58 -14.37 -9.07
N SER A 50 -1.85 -15.47 -8.99
CA SER A 50 -1.57 -16.37 -10.12
C SER A 50 -2.78 -17.25 -10.48
N ILE A 51 -3.97 -16.65 -10.53
CA ILE A 51 -5.23 -17.28 -10.94
C ILE A 51 -5.80 -16.41 -12.08
N PRO A 52 -6.25 -16.98 -13.22
CA PRO A 52 -6.55 -16.22 -14.43
C PRO A 52 -7.36 -14.94 -14.25
N GLN A 53 -8.41 -14.97 -13.41
CA GLN A 53 -9.28 -13.81 -13.17
C GLN A 53 -8.64 -12.68 -12.33
N PHE A 54 -7.53 -12.96 -11.64
CA PHE A 54 -6.80 -12.00 -10.81
C PHE A 54 -5.37 -11.77 -11.29
N LEU A 55 -5.05 -12.14 -12.53
CA LEU A 55 -3.78 -11.77 -13.17
C LEU A 55 -3.82 -10.32 -13.62
N GLY A 56 -2.68 -9.63 -13.55
CA GLY A 56 -2.59 -8.27 -14.09
C GLY A 56 -1.36 -7.51 -13.66
N LYS A 57 -1.37 -6.22 -14.00
CA LYS A 57 -0.35 -5.25 -13.63
C LYS A 57 -0.90 -4.39 -12.50
N GLY A 58 -0.04 -4.07 -11.52
CA GLY A 58 -0.44 -3.21 -10.42
C GLY A 58 -0.80 -1.80 -10.87
N THR A 59 -1.62 -1.13 -10.05
CA THR A 59 -1.91 0.29 -10.21
C THR A 59 -0.83 1.08 -9.47
N PRO A 60 -0.15 2.06 -10.11
CA PRO A 60 0.85 2.85 -9.41
C PRO A 60 0.26 3.60 -8.23
N VAL A 61 1.03 3.67 -7.15
CA VAL A 61 0.73 4.49 -5.97
C VAL A 61 1.72 5.63 -5.83
N VAL A 62 1.33 6.63 -5.07
CA VAL A 62 2.19 7.72 -4.61
C VAL A 62 2.14 7.77 -3.09
N PHE A 63 3.30 7.94 -2.47
CA PHE A 63 3.43 8.21 -1.05
C PHE A 63 3.40 9.71 -0.79
N ILE A 64 2.67 10.12 0.24
CA ILE A 64 2.41 11.53 0.56
C ILE A 64 2.63 11.75 2.05
N ARG A 65 3.10 12.95 2.41
CA ARG A 65 3.07 13.46 3.78
C ARG A 65 2.10 14.63 3.86
N LYS A 66 1.70 14.99 5.07
CA LYS A 66 0.74 16.09 5.30
C LYS A 66 1.22 17.42 4.72
N SER A 67 2.53 17.68 4.71
CA SER A 67 3.10 18.89 4.12
C SER A 67 3.44 18.69 2.64
N GLU A 68 3.02 19.62 1.78
CA GLU A 68 3.41 19.62 0.36
C GLU A 68 4.88 19.96 0.14
N SER A 69 5.53 20.65 1.10
CA SER A 69 6.97 20.97 1.07
C SER A 69 7.86 19.75 1.01
N ASP A 70 7.31 18.59 1.34
CA ASP A 70 8.00 17.31 1.45
C ASP A 70 8.15 16.59 0.10
N TYR A 71 7.68 17.18 -0.99
CA TYR A 71 7.79 16.59 -2.32
C TYR A 71 9.27 16.32 -2.68
N GLY A 72 9.56 15.10 -3.15
CA GLY A 72 10.91 14.69 -3.50
C GLY A 72 11.75 14.19 -2.32
N ASP A 73 11.31 14.37 -1.07
CA ASP A 73 12.01 13.83 0.09
C ASP A 73 11.99 12.31 0.11
N VAL A 74 13.02 11.74 0.75
CA VAL A 74 13.13 10.29 0.93
C VAL A 74 12.12 9.80 1.96
N VAL A 75 11.34 8.79 1.60
CA VAL A 75 10.50 8.04 2.53
C VAL A 75 11.40 7.24 3.47
N ARG A 76 11.13 7.33 4.77
CA ARG A 76 11.91 6.65 5.80
C ARG A 76 11.08 5.55 6.45
N LEU A 77 11.76 4.57 7.02
CA LEU A 77 11.10 3.49 7.74
C LEU A 77 10.35 4.06 8.96
N MET A 78 9.22 3.45 9.30
CA MET A 78 8.42 3.83 10.47
C MET A 78 7.99 5.30 10.55
N THR A 79 8.11 6.06 9.45
CA THR A 79 7.54 7.40 9.35
C THR A 79 6.13 7.33 8.77
N ALA A 80 5.23 8.16 9.30
CA ALA A 80 3.86 8.24 8.84
C ALA A 80 3.79 8.69 7.37
N VAL A 81 3.06 7.95 6.57
CA VAL A 81 2.76 8.26 5.17
C VAL A 81 1.30 7.98 4.85
N TYR A 82 0.78 8.72 3.89
CA TYR A 82 -0.46 8.38 3.20
C TYR A 82 -0.12 7.70 1.88
N ILE A 83 -0.95 6.76 1.47
CA ILE A 83 -0.81 6.03 0.20
C ILE A 83 -2.02 6.38 -0.64
N LYS A 84 -1.81 6.79 -1.90
CA LYS A 84 -2.92 6.98 -2.85
C LYS A 84 -2.59 6.33 -4.18
N PHE A 85 -3.61 5.88 -4.91
CA PHE A 85 -3.39 5.45 -6.29
C PHE A 85 -3.21 6.65 -7.23
N PHE A 86 -2.30 6.50 -8.18
CA PHE A 86 -2.14 7.39 -9.30
C PHE A 86 -2.91 6.85 -10.50
N VAL A 87 -4.03 7.50 -10.82
CA VAL A 87 -4.92 7.13 -11.93
C VAL A 87 -5.28 8.36 -12.75
N LYS A 88 -5.45 8.16 -14.06
CA LYS A 88 -5.93 9.20 -14.98
C LYS A 88 -7.47 9.22 -14.94
N THR A 89 -8.03 9.98 -14.01
CA THR A 89 -9.49 10.12 -13.82
C THR A 89 -9.85 11.57 -13.44
N THR A 90 -11.10 11.83 -13.07
CA THR A 90 -11.54 13.13 -12.56
C THR A 90 -10.80 13.51 -11.28
N LYS A 91 -10.64 14.81 -11.02
CA LYS A 91 -10.00 15.28 -9.78
C LYS A 91 -10.66 14.70 -8.53
N LEU A 92 -12.00 14.66 -8.52
CA LEU A 92 -12.80 14.03 -7.47
C LEU A 92 -12.32 12.60 -7.18
N CYS A 93 -12.26 11.74 -8.21
CA CYS A 93 -11.86 10.36 -7.99
C CYS A 93 -10.37 10.18 -7.71
N VAL A 94 -9.51 11.13 -8.08
CA VAL A 94 -8.10 11.13 -7.67
C VAL A 94 -7.97 11.36 -6.16
N ASP A 95 -8.74 12.29 -5.61
CA ASP A 95 -8.70 12.59 -4.17
C ASP A 95 -9.29 11.42 -3.35
N GLU A 96 -10.29 10.72 -3.90
CA GLU A 96 -10.87 9.53 -3.28
C GLU A 96 -9.97 8.28 -3.35
N THR A 97 -8.81 8.29 -4.03
CA THR A 97 -7.95 7.09 -4.08
C THR A 97 -7.01 6.92 -2.89
N VAL A 98 -7.07 7.81 -1.89
CA VAL A 98 -6.28 7.70 -0.66
C VAL A 98 -6.73 6.46 0.12
N TRP A 99 -5.78 5.65 0.55
CA TRP A 99 -6.03 4.43 1.28
C TRP A 99 -6.49 4.71 2.71
N LYS A 100 -7.38 3.86 3.20
CA LYS A 100 -7.78 3.76 4.61
C LYS A 100 -8.08 2.31 4.96
N VAL A 101 -8.35 2.06 6.24
CA VAL A 101 -8.93 0.79 6.70
C VAL A 101 -10.36 1.03 7.13
N ASN A 102 -11.30 0.24 6.62
CA ASN A 102 -12.71 0.35 6.99
C ASN A 102 -13.05 -0.45 8.27
N ASN A 103 -14.30 -0.36 8.70
CA ASN A 103 -14.79 -1.06 9.91
C ASN A 103 -14.65 -2.59 9.82
N GLU A 104 -14.67 -3.14 8.60
CA GLU A 104 -14.46 -4.56 8.33
C GLU A 104 -12.98 -4.98 8.29
N GLN A 105 -12.07 -4.09 8.69
CA GLN A 105 -10.62 -4.31 8.69
C GLN A 105 -10.02 -4.52 7.28
N LEU A 106 -10.70 -4.03 6.24
CA LEU A 106 -10.24 -4.08 4.85
C LEU A 106 -9.53 -2.79 4.48
N VAL A 107 -8.41 -2.90 3.75
CA VAL A 107 -7.81 -1.74 3.11
C VAL A 107 -8.66 -1.37 1.89
N VAL A 108 -9.13 -0.14 1.87
CA VAL A 108 -10.01 0.42 0.82
C VAL A 108 -9.55 1.84 0.49
N THR A 109 -10.13 2.46 -0.53
CA THR A 109 -9.90 3.88 -0.80
C THR A 109 -10.96 4.76 -0.11
N GLY A 110 -10.93 6.07 -0.33
CA GLY A 110 -11.79 7.06 0.32
C GLY A 110 -11.29 7.50 1.69
N GLY A 111 -9.98 7.37 1.95
CA GLY A 111 -9.30 8.03 3.06
C GLY A 111 -9.01 9.50 2.77
N ASN A 112 -8.40 10.21 3.71
CA ASN A 112 -8.06 11.62 3.58
C ASN A 112 -6.63 11.90 4.03
N VAL A 113 -5.86 12.61 3.20
CA VAL A 113 -4.56 13.14 3.62
C VAL A 113 -4.76 14.13 4.77
N GLY A 114 -4.05 13.91 5.88
CA GLY A 114 -4.20 14.70 7.11
C GLY A 114 -5.13 14.07 8.15
N ASN A 115 -5.92 13.05 7.79
CA ASN A 115 -6.63 12.23 8.78
C ASN A 115 -5.63 11.31 9.47
N GLU A 116 -5.54 11.40 10.79
CA GLU A 116 -4.60 10.60 11.57
C GLU A 116 -4.96 9.11 11.63
N ASN A 117 -6.18 8.75 11.28
CA ASN A 117 -6.64 7.35 11.19
C ASN A 117 -6.31 6.68 9.86
N ASP A 118 -5.88 7.42 8.84
CA ASP A 118 -5.57 6.89 7.50
C ASP A 118 -4.05 6.74 7.28
N ILE A 119 -3.28 6.77 8.37
CA ILE A 119 -1.82 6.70 8.33
C ILE A 119 -1.34 5.26 8.15
N PHE A 120 -0.36 5.11 7.27
CA PHE A 120 0.43 3.90 7.13
C PHE A 120 1.88 4.15 7.54
N LYS A 121 2.55 3.09 7.96
CA LYS A 121 3.99 3.03 8.17
C LYS A 121 4.57 1.85 7.41
N ILE A 122 5.86 1.93 7.13
CA ILE A 122 6.57 0.89 6.38
C ILE A 122 7.76 0.46 7.20
N GLU A 123 7.87 -0.85 7.44
CA GLU A 123 8.96 -1.44 8.18
C GLU A 123 9.73 -2.41 7.30
N LYS A 124 11.05 -2.49 7.53
CA LYS A 124 11.90 -3.47 6.86
C LYS A 124 11.74 -4.83 7.55
N THR A 125 11.66 -5.89 6.76
CA THR A 125 11.60 -7.26 7.28
C THR A 125 12.97 -7.92 7.19
N ASP A 126 13.22 -8.93 8.01
CA ASP A 126 14.40 -9.81 7.88
C ASP A 126 14.24 -10.90 6.81
N LEU A 127 13.07 -10.94 6.12
CA LEU A 127 12.81 -11.91 5.07
C LEU A 127 13.75 -11.69 3.88
N VAL A 128 14.39 -12.78 3.46
CA VAL A 128 15.14 -12.85 2.19
C VAL A 128 14.37 -13.73 1.23
N ILE A 129 13.67 -13.11 0.29
CA ILE A 129 12.84 -13.83 -0.67
C ILE A 129 13.61 -13.92 -1.98
N ARG A 130 14.11 -15.11 -2.35
CA ARG A 130 14.84 -15.34 -3.62
C ARG A 130 16.02 -14.38 -3.82
N GLY A 131 16.78 -14.12 -2.75
CA GLY A 131 17.91 -13.19 -2.76
C GLY A 131 17.54 -11.71 -2.65
N MET A 132 16.25 -11.36 -2.58
CA MET A 132 15.78 -9.99 -2.37
C MET A 132 15.93 -9.59 -0.90
N LYS A 133 16.65 -8.48 -0.64
CA LYS A 133 16.92 -7.96 0.72
C LYS A 133 16.10 -6.72 1.10
N ASN A 134 15.45 -6.09 0.11
CA ASN A 134 14.63 -4.89 0.29
C ASN A 134 13.15 -5.28 0.35
N VAL A 135 12.83 -6.13 1.32
CA VAL A 135 11.47 -6.61 1.59
C VAL A 135 10.94 -5.88 2.81
N TYR A 136 9.68 -5.46 2.72
CA TYR A 136 9.02 -4.61 3.70
C TYR A 136 7.67 -5.17 4.10
N ARG A 137 7.16 -4.74 5.25
CA ARG A 137 5.75 -4.90 5.64
C ARG A 137 5.10 -3.54 5.78
N LEU A 138 3.83 -3.46 5.37
CA LEU A 138 2.99 -2.29 5.60
C LEU A 138 2.28 -2.43 6.93
N LEU A 139 2.18 -1.33 7.66
CA LEU A 139 1.39 -1.24 8.88
C LEU A 139 0.35 -0.14 8.73
N HIS A 140 -0.87 -0.40 9.14
CA HIS A 140 -1.89 0.63 9.38
C HIS A 140 -1.75 1.11 10.82
N CYS A 141 -1.57 2.41 11.02
CA CYS A 141 -1.25 3.02 12.30
C CYS A 141 -2.19 4.19 12.59
N PRO A 142 -3.46 3.93 12.93
CA PRO A 142 -4.39 4.97 13.31
C PRO A 142 -3.94 5.64 14.63
N SER A 143 -4.31 6.90 14.81
CA SER A 143 -3.95 7.64 16.02
C SER A 143 -4.57 7.00 17.26
N HIS A 144 -3.83 7.07 18.37
CA HIS A 144 -4.24 6.53 19.67
C HIS A 144 -4.55 5.02 19.69
N LEU A 145 -4.16 4.28 18.65
CA LEU A 145 -4.37 2.85 18.51
C LEU A 145 -3.07 2.15 18.16
N GLU A 146 -3.01 0.85 18.44
CA GLU A 146 -1.87 0.03 18.04
C GLU A 146 -1.80 -0.14 16.52
N CYS A 147 -0.58 -0.10 15.99
CA CYS A 147 -0.34 -0.39 14.58
C CYS A 147 -0.65 -1.86 14.28
N LYS A 148 -1.36 -2.11 13.18
CA LYS A 148 -1.64 -3.46 12.69
C LYS A 148 -0.91 -3.74 11.40
N ASN A 149 -0.46 -4.98 11.22
CA ASN A 149 0.15 -5.43 9.98
C ASN A 149 -0.88 -5.49 8.84
N ILE A 150 -0.42 -5.37 7.61
CA ILE A 150 -1.24 -5.64 6.42
C ILE A 150 -0.99 -7.06 5.93
N GLY A 151 -2.05 -7.87 5.92
CA GLY A 151 -2.11 -9.20 5.34
C GLY A 151 -2.98 -9.25 4.08
N SER A 152 -3.29 -10.46 3.62
CA SER A 152 -4.16 -10.73 2.48
C SER A 152 -5.25 -11.72 2.89
N ASN A 153 -6.48 -11.49 2.42
CA ASN A 153 -7.59 -12.41 2.64
C ASN A 153 -8.54 -12.39 1.43
N PHE A 154 -9.08 -13.56 1.08
CA PHE A 154 -10.09 -13.67 0.03
C PHE A 154 -11.47 -13.37 0.61
N LYS A 155 -12.00 -12.17 0.39
CA LYS A 155 -13.28 -11.72 0.96
C LYS A 155 -14.19 -11.13 -0.11
N ASN A 156 -15.46 -11.54 -0.07
CA ASN A 156 -16.52 -11.15 -1.01
C ASN A 156 -16.15 -11.46 -2.48
N GLY A 157 -15.41 -12.54 -2.71
CA GLY A 157 -14.98 -12.94 -4.06
C GLY A 157 -13.70 -12.27 -4.56
N TYR A 158 -12.98 -11.50 -3.74
CA TYR A 158 -11.79 -10.76 -4.16
C TYR A 158 -10.59 -10.98 -3.24
N PRO A 159 -9.35 -10.97 -3.77
CA PRO A 159 -8.12 -10.96 -2.98
C PRO A 159 -7.88 -9.56 -2.40
N ARG A 160 -8.29 -9.36 -1.15
CA ARG A 160 -8.24 -8.05 -0.47
C ARG A 160 -7.06 -7.96 0.46
N LEU A 161 -6.53 -6.75 0.60
CA LEU A 161 -5.64 -6.41 1.69
C LEU A 161 -6.46 -6.17 2.97
N VAL A 162 -5.98 -6.69 4.09
CA VAL A 162 -6.67 -6.62 5.39
C VAL A 162 -5.69 -6.32 6.52
N THR A 163 -6.17 -5.77 7.63
CA THR A 163 -5.32 -5.68 8.83
C THR A 163 -5.28 -7.02 9.56
N VAL A 164 -4.10 -7.42 10.02
CA VAL A 164 -3.86 -8.63 10.81
C VAL A 164 -3.07 -8.30 12.07
N ASN A 165 -3.31 -9.06 13.14
CA ASN A 165 -2.65 -8.83 14.43
C ASN A 165 -1.33 -9.63 14.56
N ASP A 166 -1.28 -10.84 13.99
CA ASP A 166 -0.07 -11.69 14.07
C ASP A 166 1.00 -11.21 13.07
N GLU A 167 2.25 -11.15 13.54
CA GLU A 167 3.41 -10.86 12.72
C GLU A 167 3.77 -11.98 11.75
N LYS A 168 3.10 -13.13 11.79
CA LYS A 168 3.26 -14.21 10.83
C LYS A 168 2.31 -14.09 9.64
N ASP A 169 1.24 -13.30 9.79
CA ASP A 169 0.16 -13.20 8.81
C ASP A 169 0.30 -11.98 7.87
N PHE A 170 1.33 -11.16 8.06
CA PHE A 170 1.58 -10.04 7.15
C PHE A 170 2.00 -10.56 5.77
N ILE A 171 1.73 -9.74 4.75
CA ILE A 171 2.27 -10.01 3.42
C ILE A 171 3.51 -9.17 3.14
N PRO A 172 4.60 -9.77 2.63
CA PRO A 172 5.79 -9.03 2.26
C PRO A 172 5.53 -8.19 1.01
N PHE A 173 6.19 -7.04 0.95
CA PHE A 173 6.13 -6.13 -0.19
C PHE A 173 7.52 -5.69 -0.65
N VAL A 174 7.62 -5.47 -1.95
CA VAL A 174 8.70 -4.73 -2.60
C VAL A 174 8.10 -3.56 -3.38
N PHE A 175 8.90 -2.50 -3.53
CA PHE A 175 8.50 -1.29 -4.24
C PHE A 175 9.30 -1.17 -5.54
N ILE A 176 8.61 -0.99 -6.67
CA ILE A 176 9.22 -0.88 -8.00
C ILE A 176 8.85 0.48 -8.57
N LYS A 177 9.82 1.27 -9.06
CA LYS A 177 9.53 2.57 -9.69
C LYS A 177 8.68 2.36 -10.94
N ALA A 178 7.58 3.12 -11.05
CA ALA A 178 6.59 3.02 -12.12
C ALA A 178 6.81 4.04 -13.24
#